data_AF-A0A3A5AY71-F1
#
_entry.id   AF-A0A3A5AY71-F1
#
_cell.length_a   1.000
_cell.length_b   1.000
_cell.length_c   1.000
_cell.angle_alpha   90.00
_cell.angle_beta   90.00
_cell.angle_gamma   90.00
#
_symmetry.space_group_name_H-M   'P 1'
#
loop_
_entity.id
_entity.type
_entity.pdbx_description
1 polymer ?
#
loop_
_entity_poly.entity_id
_entity_poly.type
_entity_poly.pdbx_seq_one_letter_code
_entity_poly.pdbx_strand_id
1 'polypeptide(L)'
;MSRDQTVRPVQQTSPQGTSAMIYNMDELYEIVGQELKRGEERPGLMARAIAETEGNPDKAKSIYIRYRIEQLKEHTNSASLRRKGTEEEALLAEYKEFPFFLSVMRRVLSGQDGLGSEERLKRLRNNVPAILYKAAHHLHYKRRNVQEAARYYRTLIERFPLTQEAVMCMQELERIVVGPRQNGTIDAQPINTNVKKDRGSIRYRENVSDSAEGIIELRNPICLPPDSRSGTQQDQDLFSVTERLSNDELRLFIGKRSAKYLHRFRRFKKGKRISFSITWHWPAFLVGFWWMFYRKLYLWGFLEFILTLVPGLWLISRPIFAMAANYLIYKRAAGTIVSLKARQSYRDARVLKTKIQCSGGTDSWIPYLAIPLAIIHLVMVAGISFFALFTPKILKFFW
;
A
#
# COMPACT_ATOMS: atom_id res chain seq x y z
N MET A 1 -60.79 25.86 12.44
CA MET A 1 -59.54 26.01 11.66
C MET A 1 -58.39 25.42 12.49
N SER A 2 -58.28 24.09 12.50
CA SER A 2 -57.20 23.38 13.20
C SER A 2 -56.20 22.87 12.17
N ARG A 3 -54.95 23.30 12.27
CA ARG A 3 -53.84 22.80 11.45
C ARG A 3 -53.19 21.62 12.16
N ASP A 4 -53.39 20.45 11.57
CA ASP A 4 -52.73 19.19 11.89
C ASP A 4 -51.27 19.26 11.39
N GLN A 5 -50.29 19.11 12.28
CA GLN A 5 -48.87 19.04 11.94
C GLN A 5 -48.42 17.58 11.96
N THR A 6 -48.36 16.99 10.77
CA THR A 6 -47.78 15.68 10.53
C THR A 6 -46.25 15.77 10.54
N VAL A 7 -45.64 15.29 11.63
CA VAL A 7 -44.18 15.12 11.74
C VAL A 7 -43.77 13.87 10.97
N ARG A 8 -42.99 14.03 9.89
CA ARG A 8 -42.34 12.91 9.17
C ARG A 8 -41.01 12.55 9.86
N PRO A 9 -40.64 11.27 9.99
CA PRO A 9 -39.35 10.89 10.54
C PRO A 9 -38.24 11.11 9.51
N VAL A 10 -37.12 11.65 10.00
CA VAL A 10 -35.88 11.90 9.26
C VAL A 10 -35.14 10.56 9.07
N GLN A 11 -34.99 10.12 7.81
CA GLN A 11 -34.09 9.02 7.45
C GLN A 11 -32.63 9.48 7.63
N GLN A 12 -31.95 8.93 8.63
CA GLN A 12 -30.50 9.02 8.78
C GLN A 12 -29.83 8.04 7.80
N THR A 13 -29.15 8.58 6.79
CA THR A 13 -28.22 7.83 5.96
C THR A 13 -26.86 7.77 6.66
N SER A 14 -26.52 6.61 7.20
CA SER A 14 -25.19 6.32 7.76
C SER A 14 -24.18 5.95 6.65
N PRO A 15 -22.87 6.16 6.86
CA PRO A 15 -21.86 6.16 5.81
C PRO A 15 -21.47 4.74 5.38
N GLN A 16 -21.41 4.55 4.05
CA GLN A 16 -20.96 3.33 3.40
C GLN A 16 -19.46 3.10 3.61
N GLY A 17 -19.09 1.95 4.17
CA GLY A 17 -17.69 1.61 4.36
C GLY A 17 -17.41 0.30 5.10
N THR A 18 -17.96 -0.83 4.64
CA THR A 18 -17.42 -2.16 4.98
C THR A 18 -17.94 -3.22 4.01
N SER A 19 -17.04 -3.74 3.15
CA SER A 19 -17.32 -4.82 2.21
C SER A 19 -17.18 -6.19 2.89
N ALA A 20 -18.05 -6.44 3.85
CA ALA A 20 -18.55 -7.76 4.18
C ALA A 20 -20.06 -7.65 3.96
N MET A 21 -20.70 -8.56 3.22
CA MET A 21 -22.15 -8.55 2.96
C MET A 21 -22.90 -8.19 4.25
N ILE A 22 -23.33 -6.94 4.39
CA ILE A 22 -24.19 -6.50 5.49
C ILE A 22 -25.55 -7.08 5.11
N TYR A 23 -25.83 -8.29 5.58
CA TYR A 23 -27.17 -8.84 5.48
C TYR A 23 -28.11 -7.87 6.20
N ASN A 24 -29.18 -7.48 5.51
CA ASN A 24 -30.25 -6.78 6.19
C ASN A 24 -30.89 -7.79 7.15
N MET A 25 -30.73 -7.58 8.46
CA MET A 25 -31.28 -8.49 9.47
C MET A 25 -32.79 -8.66 9.25
N ASP A 26 -33.47 -7.62 8.78
CA ASP A 26 -34.90 -7.63 8.47
C ASP A 26 -35.28 -8.70 7.46
N GLU A 27 -34.46 -8.93 6.43
CA GLU A 27 -34.71 -9.96 5.40
C GLU A 27 -34.57 -11.38 5.97
N LEU A 28 -33.58 -11.59 6.85
CA LEU A 28 -33.43 -12.89 7.54
C LEU A 28 -34.60 -13.16 8.48
N TYR A 29 -35.08 -12.15 9.19
CA TYR A 29 -36.29 -12.27 10.02
C TYR A 29 -37.54 -12.51 9.17
N GLU A 30 -37.66 -11.88 8.01
CA GLU A 30 -38.78 -12.08 7.09
C GLU A 30 -38.82 -13.52 6.55
N ILE A 31 -37.69 -14.07 6.11
CA ILE A 31 -37.59 -15.46 5.66
C ILE A 31 -38.04 -16.41 6.77
N VAL A 32 -37.51 -16.27 7.98
CA VAL A 32 -37.88 -17.13 9.11
C VAL A 32 -39.34 -16.93 9.50
N GLY A 33 -39.86 -15.70 9.44
CA GLY A 33 -41.27 -15.41 9.69
C GLY A 33 -42.20 -16.08 8.68
N GLN A 34 -41.81 -16.16 7.41
CA GLN A 34 -42.56 -16.89 6.39
C GLN A 34 -42.51 -18.41 6.60
N GLU A 35 -41.35 -18.97 6.96
CA GLU A 35 -41.20 -20.40 7.31
C GLU A 35 -42.15 -20.78 8.47
N LEU A 36 -42.18 -19.96 9.54
CA LEU A 36 -43.07 -20.17 10.69
C LEU A 36 -44.55 -20.07 10.30
N LYS A 37 -44.93 -19.09 9.47
CA LYS A 37 -46.31 -18.94 8.99
C LYS A 37 -46.78 -20.14 8.16
N ARG A 38 -45.86 -20.79 7.45
CA ARG A 38 -46.14 -21.97 6.60
C ARG A 38 -46.07 -23.30 7.37
N GLY A 39 -45.61 -23.29 8.63
CA GLY A 39 -45.39 -24.50 9.41
C GLY A 39 -44.19 -25.34 8.93
N GLU A 40 -43.28 -24.74 8.16
CA GLU A 40 -42.07 -25.39 7.62
C GLU A 40 -40.91 -25.35 8.65
N GLU A 41 -41.24 -25.60 9.92
CA GLU A 41 -40.26 -25.56 10.99
C GLU A 41 -39.29 -26.74 10.90
N ARG A 42 -38.00 -26.50 11.15
CA ARG A 42 -37.01 -27.58 11.18
C ARG A 42 -37.12 -28.32 12.52
N PRO A 43 -37.61 -29.58 12.55
CA PRO A 43 -37.97 -30.24 13.79
C PRO A 43 -36.77 -30.42 14.73
N GLY A 44 -35.57 -30.66 14.20
CA GLY A 44 -34.35 -30.78 15.00
C GLY A 44 -33.92 -29.46 15.68
N LEU A 45 -34.08 -28.32 15.02
CA LEU A 45 -33.79 -27.01 15.61
C LEU A 45 -34.84 -26.63 16.65
N MET A 46 -36.10 -26.96 16.39
CA MET A 46 -37.20 -26.72 17.32
C MET A 46 -37.07 -27.58 18.58
N ALA A 47 -36.77 -28.88 18.44
CA ALA A 47 -36.51 -29.77 19.56
C ALA A 47 -35.37 -29.27 20.45
N ARG A 48 -34.27 -28.77 19.84
CA ARG A 48 -33.17 -28.13 20.56
C ARG A 48 -33.62 -26.90 21.34
N ALA A 49 -34.43 -26.04 20.71
CA ALA A 49 -34.97 -24.85 21.37
C ALA A 49 -35.89 -25.20 22.55
N ILE A 50 -36.76 -26.20 22.39
CA ILE A 50 -37.67 -26.68 23.45
C ILE A 50 -36.89 -27.24 24.64
N ALA A 51 -35.83 -28.01 24.39
CA ALA A 51 -34.97 -28.57 25.43
C ALA A 51 -34.28 -27.46 26.25
N GLU A 52 -33.86 -26.38 25.60
CA GLU A 52 -33.19 -25.25 26.24
C GLU A 52 -34.13 -24.32 27.00
N THR A 53 -35.43 -24.34 26.68
CA THR A 53 -36.46 -23.53 27.34
C THR A 53 -37.31 -24.31 28.33
N GLU A 54 -36.85 -25.49 28.76
CA GLU A 54 -37.54 -26.35 29.72
C GLU A 54 -39.00 -26.65 29.32
N GLY A 55 -39.28 -26.76 28.01
CA GLY A 55 -40.61 -27.02 27.49
C GLY A 55 -41.52 -25.80 27.30
N ASN A 56 -41.08 -24.57 27.60
CA ASN A 56 -41.89 -23.38 27.36
C ASN A 56 -42.01 -23.06 25.85
N PRO A 57 -43.23 -23.09 25.25
CA PRO A 57 -43.40 -23.01 23.79
C PRO A 57 -43.11 -21.62 23.21
N ASP A 58 -43.45 -20.54 23.91
CA ASP A 58 -43.26 -19.17 23.41
C ASP A 58 -41.78 -18.77 23.43
N LYS A 59 -41.07 -19.15 24.50
CA LYS A 59 -39.62 -18.99 24.58
C LYS A 59 -38.92 -19.87 23.54
N ALA A 60 -39.37 -21.11 23.34
CA ALA A 60 -38.80 -22.02 22.35
C ALA A 60 -38.83 -21.43 20.93
N LYS A 61 -39.95 -20.82 20.53
CA LYS A 61 -40.07 -20.15 19.22
C LYS A 61 -39.08 -19.00 19.05
N SER A 62 -38.86 -18.19 20.08
CA SER A 62 -37.87 -17.10 20.03
C SER A 62 -36.44 -17.62 19.86
N ILE A 63 -36.08 -18.71 20.56
CA ILE A 63 -34.75 -19.34 20.45
C ILE A 63 -34.60 -20.03 19.09
N TYR A 64 -35.65 -20.66 18.58
CA TYR A 64 -35.68 -21.24 17.23
C TYR A 64 -35.36 -20.20 16.16
N ILE A 65 -35.99 -19.02 16.22
CA ILE A 65 -35.74 -17.93 15.26
C ILE A 65 -34.26 -17.55 15.27
N ARG A 66 -33.66 -17.40 16.47
CA ARG A 66 -32.23 -17.09 16.62
C ARG A 66 -31.34 -18.15 15.95
N TYR A 67 -31.59 -19.44 16.23
CA TYR A 67 -30.80 -20.52 15.65
C TYR A 67 -30.97 -20.63 14.14
N ARG A 68 -32.18 -20.40 13.63
CA ARG A 68 -32.45 -20.42 12.19
C ARG A 68 -31.72 -19.29 11.47
N ILE A 69 -31.73 -18.09 12.02
CA ILE A 69 -30.99 -16.94 11.48
C ILE A 69 -29.49 -17.23 11.46
N GLU A 70 -28.95 -17.81 12.54
CA GLU A 70 -27.53 -18.19 12.62
C GLU A 70 -27.17 -19.23 11.55
N GLN A 71 -28.01 -20.26 11.36
CA GLN A 71 -27.83 -21.25 10.30
C GLN A 71 -27.89 -20.63 8.89
N LEU A 72 -28.81 -19.69 8.65
CA LEU A 72 -28.90 -18.99 7.36
C LEU A 72 -27.66 -18.12 7.09
N LYS A 73 -27.14 -17.45 8.13
CA LYS A 73 -25.86 -16.70 8.04
C LYS A 73 -24.70 -17.63 7.71
N GLU A 74 -24.61 -18.78 8.36
CA GLU A 74 -23.55 -19.75 8.11
C GLU A 74 -23.63 -20.35 6.69
N HIS A 75 -24.81 -20.72 6.23
CA HIS A 75 -25.03 -21.29 4.91
C HIS A 75 -24.67 -20.30 3.79
N THR A 76 -25.06 -19.04 3.94
CA THR A 76 -24.76 -18.00 2.96
C THR A 76 -23.28 -17.61 2.97
N ASN A 77 -22.66 -17.49 4.15
CA ASN A 77 -21.22 -17.26 4.29
C ASN A 77 -20.40 -18.39 3.66
N SER A 78 -20.72 -19.65 3.97
CA SER A 78 -20.04 -20.81 3.39
C SER A 78 -20.23 -20.92 1.88
N ALA A 79 -21.42 -20.61 1.35
CA ALA A 79 -21.65 -20.53 -0.09
C ALA A 79 -20.82 -19.42 -0.76
N SER A 80 -20.73 -18.24 -0.14
CA SER A 80 -19.90 -17.13 -0.65
C SER A 80 -18.41 -17.47 -0.64
N LEU A 81 -17.93 -18.17 0.40
CA LEU A 81 -16.55 -18.64 0.51
C LEU A 81 -16.22 -19.68 -0.56
N ARG A 82 -17.14 -20.63 -0.81
CA ARG A 82 -16.99 -21.61 -1.90
C ARG A 82 -16.88 -20.93 -3.25
N ARG A 83 -17.78 -19.99 -3.57
CA ARG A 83 -17.71 -19.22 -4.82
C ARG A 83 -16.38 -18.47 -4.97
N LYS A 84 -15.92 -17.82 -3.89
CA LYS A 84 -14.63 -17.13 -3.87
C LYS A 84 -13.46 -18.06 -4.14
N GLY A 85 -13.42 -19.22 -3.47
CA GLY A 85 -12.40 -20.25 -3.70
C GLY A 85 -12.41 -20.73 -5.15
N THR A 86 -13.59 -20.97 -5.72
CA THR A 86 -13.73 -21.38 -7.12
C THR A 86 -13.25 -20.30 -8.09
N GLU A 87 -13.53 -19.02 -7.85
CA GLU A 87 -13.08 -17.93 -8.73
C GLU A 87 -11.57 -17.70 -8.66
N GLU A 88 -10.98 -17.80 -7.46
CA GLU A 88 -9.54 -17.76 -7.27
C GLU A 88 -8.85 -18.92 -7.99
N GLU A 89 -9.36 -20.14 -7.80
CA GLU A 89 -8.84 -21.33 -8.47
C GLU A 89 -9.00 -21.27 -9.99
N ALA A 90 -10.13 -20.76 -10.50
CA ALA A 90 -10.35 -20.57 -11.94
C ALA A 90 -9.32 -19.59 -12.54
N LEU A 91 -9.06 -18.47 -11.86
CA LEU A 91 -8.04 -17.51 -12.29
C LEU A 91 -6.63 -18.12 -12.24
N LEU A 92 -6.29 -18.89 -11.21
CA LEU A 92 -5.01 -19.57 -11.14
C LEU A 92 -4.87 -20.65 -12.22
N ALA A 93 -5.93 -21.39 -12.53
CA ALA A 93 -5.94 -22.43 -13.56
C ALA A 93 -5.68 -21.86 -14.95
N GLU A 94 -6.14 -20.64 -15.23
CA GLU A 94 -5.92 -19.92 -16.50
C GLU A 94 -4.42 -19.70 -16.80
N TYR A 95 -3.58 -19.65 -15.76
CA TYR A 95 -2.14 -19.40 -15.85
C TYR A 95 -1.29 -20.58 -15.35
N LYS A 96 -1.84 -21.79 -15.34
CA LYS A 96 -1.15 -23.02 -14.86
C LYS A 96 0.20 -23.29 -15.54
N GLU A 97 0.37 -22.81 -16.77
CA GLU A 97 1.61 -22.97 -17.55
C GLU A 97 2.77 -22.08 -17.09
N PHE A 98 2.52 -21.14 -16.17
CA PHE A 98 3.47 -20.13 -15.72
C PHE A 98 3.76 -20.29 -14.22
N PRO A 99 4.51 -21.32 -13.79
CA PRO A 99 4.65 -21.69 -12.38
C PRO A 99 5.26 -20.57 -11.53
N PHE A 100 6.20 -19.80 -12.10
CA PHE A 100 6.78 -18.65 -11.42
C PHE A 100 5.75 -17.55 -11.18
N PHE A 101 4.90 -17.25 -12.17
CA PHE A 101 3.82 -16.26 -12.02
C PHE A 101 2.73 -16.73 -11.06
N LEU A 102 2.35 -18.01 -11.07
CA LEU A 102 1.45 -18.57 -10.06
C LEU A 102 1.96 -18.35 -8.63
N SER A 103 3.28 -18.52 -8.41
CA SER A 103 3.88 -18.29 -7.10
C SER A 103 3.75 -16.84 -6.63
N VAL A 104 3.82 -15.88 -7.57
CA VAL A 104 3.65 -14.45 -7.30
C VAL A 104 2.18 -14.14 -7.04
N MET A 105 1.26 -14.65 -7.86
CA MET A 105 -0.18 -14.46 -7.68
C MET A 105 -0.67 -15.02 -6.34
N ARG A 106 -0.25 -16.24 -5.98
CA ARG A 106 -0.61 -16.85 -4.69
C ARG A 106 -0.18 -15.99 -3.51
N ARG A 107 1.01 -15.38 -3.59
CA ARG A 107 1.51 -14.46 -2.54
C ARG A 107 0.67 -13.19 -2.44
N VAL A 108 0.19 -12.67 -3.57
CA VAL A 108 -0.69 -11.49 -3.59
C VAL A 108 -2.05 -11.82 -2.99
N LEU A 109 -2.63 -12.98 -3.33
CA LEU A 109 -3.90 -13.45 -2.76
C LEU A 109 -3.78 -13.72 -1.25
N SER A 110 -2.63 -14.23 -0.79
CA SER A 110 -2.38 -14.53 0.63
C SER A 110 -2.01 -13.32 1.50
N GLY A 111 -2.03 -12.09 0.97
CA GLY A 111 -1.68 -10.89 1.74
C GLY A 111 -2.55 -10.70 2.99
N GLN A 112 -2.05 -9.99 4.01
CA GLN A 112 -2.82 -9.57 5.20
C GLN A 112 -3.03 -8.05 5.23
N ASP A 113 -3.36 -7.45 4.08
CA ASP A 113 -3.55 -6.01 3.93
C ASP A 113 -4.92 -5.50 4.42
N GLY A 114 -5.68 -6.30 5.18
CA GLY A 114 -7.01 -5.94 5.69
C GLY A 114 -8.09 -5.76 4.60
N LEU A 115 -7.72 -5.92 3.31
CA LEU A 115 -8.66 -5.90 2.20
C LEU A 115 -9.45 -7.21 2.13
N GLY A 116 -10.75 -7.08 1.83
CA GLY A 116 -11.60 -8.25 1.52
C GLY A 116 -11.08 -9.01 0.30
N SER A 117 -11.24 -10.34 0.32
CA SER A 117 -10.73 -11.24 -0.73
C SER A 117 -11.20 -10.88 -2.15
N GLU A 118 -12.43 -10.38 -2.29
CA GLU A 118 -13.02 -9.97 -3.57
C GLU A 118 -12.31 -8.76 -4.18
N GLU A 119 -12.02 -7.75 -3.36
CA GLU A 119 -11.29 -6.57 -3.81
C GLU A 119 -9.84 -6.92 -4.17
N ARG A 120 -9.24 -7.91 -3.49
CA ARG A 120 -7.93 -8.46 -3.89
C ARG A 120 -7.99 -9.17 -5.23
N LEU A 121 -9.01 -9.99 -5.46
CA LEU A 121 -9.20 -10.70 -6.72
C LEU A 121 -9.42 -9.72 -7.88
N LYS A 122 -10.23 -8.68 -7.67
CA LYS A 122 -10.47 -7.60 -8.63
C LYS A 122 -9.20 -6.82 -8.94
N ARG A 123 -8.45 -6.43 -7.91
CA ARG A 123 -7.14 -5.77 -8.07
C ARG A 123 -6.14 -6.67 -8.77
N LEU A 124 -6.13 -7.97 -8.46
CA LEU A 124 -5.25 -8.92 -9.10
C LEU A 124 -5.55 -9.00 -10.60
N ARG A 125 -6.82 -9.19 -10.98
CA ARG A 125 -7.28 -9.21 -12.38
C ARG A 125 -6.82 -7.97 -13.15
N ASN A 126 -7.03 -6.79 -12.58
CA ASN A 126 -6.65 -5.52 -13.21
C ASN A 126 -5.13 -5.33 -13.33
N ASN A 127 -4.33 -6.02 -12.51
CA ASN A 127 -2.87 -5.92 -12.49
C ASN A 127 -2.16 -7.14 -13.09
N VAL A 128 -2.88 -8.10 -13.68
CA VAL A 128 -2.29 -9.28 -14.32
C VAL A 128 -1.18 -8.90 -15.30
N PRO A 129 -1.35 -7.94 -16.24
CA PRO A 129 -0.31 -7.55 -17.19
C PRO A 129 0.97 -7.06 -16.47
N ALA A 130 0.80 -6.18 -15.48
CA ALA A 130 1.92 -5.64 -14.70
C ALA A 130 2.68 -6.72 -13.92
N ILE A 131 1.97 -7.70 -13.34
CA ILE A 131 2.59 -8.80 -12.60
C ILE A 131 3.30 -9.76 -13.56
N LEU A 132 2.68 -10.07 -14.70
CA LEU A 132 3.24 -10.98 -15.71
C LEU A 132 4.50 -10.38 -16.35
N TYR A 133 4.50 -9.07 -16.64
CA TYR A 133 5.68 -8.34 -17.10
C TYR A 133 6.81 -8.39 -16.07
N LYS A 134 6.52 -8.10 -14.79
CA LYS A 134 7.53 -8.16 -13.72
C LYS A 134 8.12 -9.57 -13.56
N ALA A 135 7.29 -10.60 -13.72
CA ALA A 135 7.74 -11.99 -13.68
C ALA A 135 8.70 -12.30 -14.84
N ALA A 136 8.32 -11.91 -16.06
CA ALA A 136 9.15 -12.07 -17.26
C ALA A 136 10.48 -11.31 -17.14
N HIS A 137 10.45 -10.07 -16.71
CA HIS A 137 11.63 -9.24 -16.51
C HIS A 137 12.58 -9.82 -15.44
N HIS A 138 12.02 -10.39 -14.37
CA HIS A 138 12.82 -11.08 -13.35
C HIS A 138 13.52 -12.33 -13.91
N LEU A 139 12.81 -13.14 -14.69
CA LEU A 139 13.37 -14.31 -15.35
C LEU A 139 14.50 -13.91 -16.32
N HIS A 140 14.27 -12.85 -17.10
CA HIS A 140 15.22 -12.35 -18.09
C HIS A 140 16.53 -11.88 -17.42
N TYR A 141 16.45 -10.92 -16.50
CA TYR A 141 17.63 -10.22 -16.01
C TYR A 141 18.25 -10.86 -14.76
N LYS A 142 17.44 -11.46 -13.88
CA LYS A 142 17.94 -12.00 -12.60
C LYS A 142 18.30 -13.48 -12.70
N ARG A 143 17.43 -14.28 -13.33
CA ARG A 143 17.67 -15.72 -13.51
C ARG A 143 18.41 -16.08 -14.79
N ARG A 144 18.58 -15.11 -15.70
CA ARG A 144 19.18 -15.31 -17.04
C ARG A 144 18.47 -16.40 -17.85
N ASN A 145 17.18 -16.65 -17.58
CA ASN A 145 16.38 -17.60 -18.34
C ASN A 145 15.64 -16.87 -19.47
N VAL A 146 16.36 -16.61 -20.56
CA VAL A 146 15.87 -15.80 -21.69
C VAL A 146 14.72 -16.48 -22.42
N GLN A 147 14.78 -17.81 -22.59
CA GLN A 147 13.75 -18.57 -23.30
C GLN A 147 12.40 -18.52 -22.55
N GLU A 148 12.44 -18.75 -21.24
CA GLU A 148 11.24 -18.69 -20.41
C GLU A 148 10.70 -17.26 -20.36
N ALA A 149 11.56 -16.25 -20.18
CA ALA A 149 11.14 -14.85 -20.22
C ALA A 149 10.47 -14.46 -21.56
N ALA A 150 11.01 -14.92 -22.69
CA ALA A 150 10.43 -14.68 -24.01
C ALA A 150 9.03 -15.31 -24.15
N ARG A 151 8.79 -16.49 -23.57
CA ARG A 151 7.45 -17.11 -23.54
C ARG A 151 6.47 -16.21 -22.79
N TYR A 152 6.85 -15.68 -21.63
CA TYR A 152 6.00 -14.77 -20.87
C TYR A 152 5.71 -13.46 -21.63
N TYR A 153 6.72 -12.88 -22.28
CA TYR A 153 6.53 -11.67 -23.08
C TYR A 153 5.55 -11.90 -24.24
N ARG A 154 5.66 -13.01 -24.97
CA ARG A 154 4.71 -13.36 -26.05
C ARG A 154 3.30 -13.52 -25.52
N THR A 155 3.10 -14.30 -24.46
CA THR A 155 1.77 -14.51 -23.89
C THR A 155 1.15 -13.20 -23.40
N LEU A 156 1.95 -12.29 -22.84
CA LEU A 156 1.46 -10.97 -22.43
C LEU A 156 0.98 -10.17 -23.64
N ILE A 157 1.77 -10.13 -24.72
CA ILE A 157 1.43 -9.42 -25.95
C ILE A 157 0.15 -9.98 -26.57
N GLU A 158 0.03 -11.31 -26.65
CA GLU A 158 -1.12 -12.00 -27.24
C GLU A 158 -2.41 -11.76 -26.45
N ARG A 159 -2.34 -11.85 -25.10
CA ARG A 159 -3.54 -11.72 -24.25
C ARG A 159 -3.91 -10.29 -23.93
N PHE A 160 -2.95 -9.36 -23.91
CA PHE A 160 -3.15 -7.98 -23.44
C PHE A 160 -2.53 -6.93 -24.38
N PRO A 161 -2.87 -6.94 -25.69
CA PRO A 161 -2.16 -6.12 -26.69
C PRO A 161 -2.28 -4.60 -26.48
N LEU A 162 -3.35 -4.14 -25.82
CA LEU A 162 -3.63 -2.73 -25.59
C LEU A 162 -2.97 -2.17 -24.31
N THR A 163 -2.18 -2.98 -23.60
CA THR A 163 -1.55 -2.55 -22.34
C THR A 163 -0.18 -1.94 -22.58
N GLN A 164 0.22 -1.01 -21.70
CA GLN A 164 1.56 -0.42 -21.76
C GLN A 164 2.65 -1.51 -21.59
N GLU A 165 2.38 -2.52 -20.77
CA GLU A 165 3.24 -3.67 -20.57
C GLU A 165 3.48 -4.46 -21.85
N ALA A 166 2.47 -4.63 -22.71
CA ALA A 166 2.64 -5.29 -24.00
C ALA A 166 3.62 -4.54 -24.91
N VAL A 167 3.54 -3.21 -24.95
CA VAL A 167 4.48 -2.38 -25.71
C VAL A 167 5.91 -2.55 -25.19
N MET A 168 6.08 -2.60 -23.86
CA MET A 168 7.40 -2.86 -23.26
C MET A 168 7.90 -4.28 -23.58
N CYS A 169 7.03 -5.29 -23.51
CA CYS A 169 7.35 -6.66 -23.89
C CYS A 169 7.81 -6.77 -25.35
N MET A 170 7.16 -6.06 -26.27
CA MET A 170 7.55 -6.05 -27.69
C MET A 170 8.98 -5.55 -27.86
N GLN A 171 9.33 -4.43 -27.21
CA GLN A 171 10.69 -3.89 -27.26
C GLN A 171 11.73 -4.84 -26.67
N GLU A 172 11.42 -5.49 -25.55
CA GLU A 172 12.32 -6.47 -24.93
C GLU A 172 12.48 -7.72 -25.79
N LEU A 173 11.41 -8.20 -26.42
CA LEU A 173 11.45 -9.35 -27.31
C LEU A 173 12.26 -9.05 -28.57
N GLU A 174 12.11 -7.85 -29.13
CA GLU A 174 12.92 -7.39 -30.27
C GLU A 174 14.40 -7.37 -29.90
N ARG A 175 14.77 -6.91 -28.70
CA ARG A 175 16.17 -6.99 -28.23
C ARG A 175 16.68 -8.42 -28.08
N ILE A 176 15.85 -9.34 -27.63
CA ILE A 176 16.21 -10.76 -27.53
C ILE A 176 16.43 -11.35 -28.93
N VAL A 177 15.61 -10.98 -29.90
CA VAL A 177 15.69 -11.49 -31.29
C VAL A 177 16.84 -10.84 -32.08
N VAL A 178 17.08 -9.54 -31.89
CA VAL A 178 18.09 -8.73 -32.61
C VAL A 178 19.45 -8.71 -31.89
N GLY A 179 19.55 -9.31 -30.70
CA GLY A 179 20.80 -9.43 -29.95
C GLY A 179 21.94 -10.03 -30.79
N PRO A 180 23.20 -9.64 -30.53
CA PRO A 180 24.32 -9.99 -31.39
C PRO A 180 24.42 -11.51 -31.50
N ARG A 181 24.38 -12.02 -32.74
CA ARG A 181 24.81 -13.40 -33.07
C ARG A 181 26.23 -13.57 -32.53
N GLN A 182 26.37 -14.04 -31.30
CA GLN A 182 27.62 -14.61 -30.84
C GLN A 182 27.64 -16.06 -31.29
N ASN A 183 28.66 -16.36 -32.09
CA ASN A 183 29.02 -17.71 -32.54
C ASN A 183 28.91 -18.71 -31.39
N GLY A 184 28.07 -19.73 -31.57
CA GLY A 184 27.90 -20.81 -30.61
C GLY A 184 26.67 -21.63 -30.94
N THR A 185 26.90 -22.73 -31.64
CA THR A 185 25.97 -23.76 -32.11
C THR A 185 24.85 -24.07 -31.11
N ILE A 186 23.62 -23.72 -31.45
CA ILE A 186 22.40 -24.38 -30.95
C ILE A 186 21.52 -24.59 -32.17
N ASP A 187 21.18 -25.85 -32.43
CA ASP A 187 20.33 -26.27 -33.54
C ASP A 187 19.05 -25.44 -33.61
N ALA A 188 18.94 -24.67 -34.69
CA ALA A 188 17.73 -23.94 -35.02
C ALA A 188 16.70 -24.97 -35.48
N GLN A 189 15.70 -25.26 -34.65
CA GLN A 189 14.45 -25.77 -35.19
C GLN A 189 13.75 -24.66 -35.99
N PRO A 190 13.32 -24.93 -37.22
CA PRO A 190 12.66 -23.92 -38.04
C PRO A 190 11.28 -23.61 -37.49
N ILE A 191 11.04 -22.31 -37.25
CA ILE A 191 9.72 -21.77 -36.95
C ILE A 191 8.90 -21.82 -38.24
N ASN A 192 7.86 -22.64 -38.26
CA ASN A 192 6.85 -22.66 -39.32
C ASN A 192 5.92 -21.44 -39.12
N THR A 193 6.26 -20.32 -39.76
CA THR A 193 5.38 -19.14 -39.83
C THR A 193 4.44 -19.27 -41.01
N ASN A 194 3.36 -20.03 -40.86
CA ASN A 194 2.15 -19.83 -41.65
C ASN A 194 1.24 -18.84 -40.92
N VAL A 195 1.64 -17.55 -40.95
CA VAL A 195 0.73 -16.45 -40.65
C VAL A 195 0.55 -15.65 -41.93
N LYS A 196 -0.66 -15.78 -42.49
CA LYS A 196 -1.14 -15.14 -43.70
C LYS A 196 -0.95 -13.62 -43.59
N LYS A 197 -0.14 -13.08 -44.49
CA LYS A 197 0.22 -11.67 -44.56
C LYS A 197 -0.89 -10.89 -45.27
N ASP A 198 -1.96 -10.53 -44.57
CA ASP A 198 -2.89 -9.50 -45.07
C ASP A 198 -2.32 -8.11 -44.78
N ARG A 199 -1.83 -7.46 -45.83
CA ARG A 199 -1.47 -6.04 -45.84
C ARG A 199 -2.76 -5.22 -45.90
N GLY A 200 -3.27 -4.83 -44.74
CA GLY A 200 -4.20 -3.70 -44.60
C GLY A 200 -3.45 -2.49 -44.06
N SER A 201 -3.18 -1.49 -44.90
CA SER A 201 -2.62 -0.21 -44.47
C SER A 201 -3.62 0.55 -43.60
N ILE A 202 -3.36 0.68 -42.30
CA ILE A 202 -4.08 1.65 -41.48
C ILE A 202 -3.20 2.89 -41.32
N ARG A 203 -3.57 3.92 -42.08
CA ARG A 203 -2.97 5.24 -42.10
C ARG A 203 -3.38 5.97 -40.81
N TYR A 204 -2.43 6.31 -39.95
CA TYR A 204 -2.67 7.20 -38.81
C TYR A 204 -3.03 8.59 -39.37
N ARG A 205 -4.25 9.05 -39.05
CA ARG A 205 -4.72 10.40 -39.35
C ARG A 205 -4.53 11.25 -38.09
N GLU A 206 -3.59 12.17 -38.19
CA GLU A 206 -3.45 13.31 -37.30
C GLU A 206 -4.75 14.14 -37.37
N ASN A 207 -5.35 14.44 -36.21
CA ASN A 207 -6.28 15.55 -36.06
C ASN A 207 -6.24 16.01 -34.59
N VAL A 208 -5.60 17.15 -34.40
CA VAL A 208 -5.72 18.03 -33.24
C VAL A 208 -6.92 18.95 -33.51
N SER A 209 -7.86 19.04 -32.57
CA SER A 209 -8.57 20.29 -32.25
C SER A 209 -9.47 20.12 -31.03
N ASP A 210 -9.27 21.03 -30.08
CA ASP A 210 -10.07 21.46 -28.93
C ASP A 210 -11.53 21.01 -28.84
N SER A 211 -11.96 20.63 -27.63
CA SER A 211 -13.12 21.22 -26.94
C SER A 211 -13.30 20.66 -25.51
N ALA A 212 -13.28 21.59 -24.55
CA ALA A 212 -14.08 21.68 -23.33
C ALA A 212 -14.04 20.58 -22.24
N GLU A 213 -13.46 21.00 -21.10
CA GLU A 213 -14.03 21.00 -19.73
C GLU A 213 -14.92 19.84 -19.23
N GLY A 214 -14.55 19.27 -18.07
CA GLY A 214 -15.45 18.46 -17.24
C GLY A 214 -14.76 17.56 -16.21
N ILE A 215 -14.42 18.13 -15.04
CA ILE A 215 -14.38 17.57 -13.66
C ILE A 215 -14.62 16.05 -13.55
N ILE A 216 -13.74 15.23 -12.95
CA ILE A 216 -13.74 14.90 -11.50
C ILE A 216 -12.33 14.60 -10.98
N GLU A 217 -11.95 15.41 -10.00
CA GLU A 217 -10.91 15.21 -9.01
C GLU A 217 -11.26 13.98 -8.13
N LEU A 218 -10.48 12.91 -8.18
CA LEU A 218 -10.57 11.80 -7.23
C LEU A 218 -9.26 11.66 -6.45
N ARG A 219 -9.35 12.14 -5.21
CA ARG A 219 -8.42 12.14 -4.08
C ARG A 219 -7.54 10.88 -3.92
N ASN A 220 -6.29 11.17 -3.57
CA ASN A 220 -5.33 10.42 -2.72
C ASN A 220 -4.96 8.96 -3.07
N PRO A 221 -3.73 8.71 -3.55
CA PRO A 221 -3.07 7.45 -3.25
C PRO A 221 -2.45 7.53 -1.86
N ILE A 222 -2.99 6.72 -0.96
CA ILE A 222 -2.44 6.36 0.36
C ILE A 222 -0.94 6.13 0.25
N CYS A 223 -0.18 6.78 1.15
CA CYS A 223 1.24 6.50 1.35
C CYS A 223 1.42 5.02 1.77
N LEU A 224 1.95 4.20 0.87
CA LEU A 224 2.39 2.85 1.21
C LEU A 224 3.61 2.92 2.18
N PRO A 225 3.67 2.05 3.20
CA PRO A 225 4.85 1.93 4.06
C PRO A 225 6.04 1.38 3.24
N PRO A 226 7.29 1.62 3.69
CA PRO A 226 8.46 1.17 2.94
C PRO A 226 8.56 -0.35 3.00
N ASP A 227 8.66 -0.97 1.81
CA ASP A 227 9.04 -2.37 1.64
C ASP A 227 10.31 -2.68 2.44
N SER A 228 10.29 -3.79 3.16
CA SER A 228 11.40 -4.41 3.87
C SER A 228 12.45 -4.94 2.89
N ARG A 229 13.22 -4.02 2.27
CA ARG A 229 14.50 -4.34 1.64
C ARG A 229 15.61 -4.26 2.68
N SER A 230 16.42 -5.30 2.77
CA SER A 230 17.64 -5.31 3.59
C SER A 230 18.52 -4.11 3.24
N GLY A 231 19.02 -3.41 4.26
CA GLY A 231 19.69 -2.11 4.13
C GLY A 231 20.89 -2.07 3.18
N THR A 232 21.48 -3.22 2.86
CA THR A 232 22.65 -3.36 1.99
C THR A 232 22.37 -3.15 0.50
N GLN A 233 21.17 -3.49 -0.01
CA GLN A 233 20.88 -3.38 -1.46
C GLN A 233 20.33 -1.99 -1.84
N GLN A 234 19.58 -1.36 -0.93
CA GLN A 234 19.09 0.01 -1.12
C GLN A 234 20.24 1.04 -1.10
N ASP A 235 21.29 0.78 -0.33
CA ASP A 235 22.46 1.65 -0.26
C ASP A 235 23.36 1.52 -1.52
N GLN A 236 23.34 0.39 -2.24
CA GLN A 236 24.05 0.19 -3.52
C GLN A 236 23.30 0.77 -4.74
N ASP A 237 21.96 0.74 -4.77
CA ASP A 237 21.16 1.39 -5.83
C ASP A 237 21.10 2.92 -5.66
N LEU A 238 21.11 3.41 -4.42
CA LEU A 238 21.21 4.84 -4.12
C LEU A 238 22.57 5.42 -4.56
N PHE A 239 23.60 4.58 -4.60
CA PHE A 239 25.01 4.90 -4.85
C PHE A 239 25.31 5.27 -6.32
N SER A 240 24.82 4.52 -7.30
CA SER A 240 25.04 4.84 -8.73
C SER A 240 24.24 6.06 -9.20
N VAL A 241 23.19 6.42 -8.47
CA VAL A 241 22.30 7.54 -8.82
C VAL A 241 22.66 8.84 -8.09
N THR A 242 23.39 8.79 -6.96
CA THR A 242 23.91 9.99 -6.28
C THR A 242 24.86 10.83 -7.11
N GLU A 243 25.52 10.24 -8.11
CA GLU A 243 26.33 10.95 -9.11
C GLU A 243 25.46 11.80 -10.06
N ARG A 244 24.19 11.42 -10.26
CA ARG A 244 23.19 12.10 -11.12
C ARG A 244 22.24 13.03 -10.34
N LEU A 245 22.52 13.31 -9.07
CA LEU A 245 21.66 14.13 -8.19
C LEU A 245 22.08 15.61 -8.26
N SER A 246 21.28 16.41 -8.95
CA SER A 246 21.53 17.85 -9.11
C SER A 246 21.26 18.59 -7.80
N ASN A 247 22.09 19.60 -7.51
CA ASN A 247 21.86 20.51 -6.38
C ASN A 247 20.52 21.25 -6.51
N ASP A 248 20.02 21.46 -7.73
CA ASP A 248 18.75 22.13 -7.96
C ASP A 248 17.55 21.29 -7.54
N GLU A 249 17.63 19.96 -7.72
CA GLU A 249 16.59 19.03 -7.26
C GLU A 249 16.57 18.94 -5.74
N LEU A 250 17.75 18.94 -5.11
CA LEU A 250 17.87 19.01 -3.65
C LEU A 250 17.36 20.34 -3.09
N ARG A 251 17.60 21.46 -3.79
CA ARG A 251 17.03 22.78 -3.44
C ARG A 251 15.51 22.73 -3.47
N LEU A 252 14.95 22.18 -4.53
CA LEU A 252 13.52 22.05 -4.73
C LEU A 252 12.87 21.19 -3.65
N PHE A 253 13.51 20.07 -3.29
CA PHE A 253 13.04 19.17 -2.24
C PHE A 253 13.07 19.80 -0.84
N ILE A 254 14.13 20.55 -0.52
CA ILE A 254 14.26 21.17 0.82
C ILE A 254 13.35 22.39 0.96
N GLY A 255 13.16 23.14 -0.11
CA GLY A 255 12.38 24.38 -0.15
C GLY A 255 13.14 25.58 0.43
N LYS A 256 12.43 26.42 1.19
CA LYS A 256 12.98 27.66 1.76
C LYS A 256 14.19 27.35 2.66
N ARG A 257 15.26 28.16 2.55
CA ARG A 257 16.54 28.00 3.28
C ARG A 257 17.39 26.77 2.88
N SER A 258 17.19 26.23 1.67
CA SER A 258 17.95 25.09 1.16
C SER A 258 19.47 25.30 1.10
N ALA A 259 19.94 26.53 0.87
CA ALA A 259 21.36 26.87 0.78
C ALA A 259 22.18 26.35 1.99
N LYS A 260 21.65 26.50 3.21
CA LYS A 260 22.32 26.04 4.45
C LYS A 260 22.48 24.52 4.51
N TYR A 261 21.50 23.79 3.98
CA TYR A 261 21.52 22.32 3.95
C TYR A 261 22.46 21.81 2.86
N LEU A 262 22.44 22.40 1.67
CA LEU A 262 23.30 22.00 0.55
C LEU A 262 24.78 22.05 0.92
N HIS A 263 25.21 23.11 1.62
CA HIS A 263 26.59 23.23 2.09
C HIS A 263 27.00 22.04 2.98
N ARG A 264 26.10 21.57 3.85
CA ARG A 264 26.34 20.41 4.72
C ARG A 264 26.30 19.10 3.94
N PHE A 265 25.42 18.99 2.95
CA PHE A 265 25.27 17.79 2.11
C PHE A 265 26.52 17.50 1.29
N ARG A 266 27.30 18.53 0.93
CA ARG A 266 28.62 18.35 0.30
C ARG A 266 29.55 17.46 1.13
N ARG A 267 29.46 17.50 2.47
CA ARG A 267 30.29 16.66 3.35
C ARG A 267 29.91 15.19 3.30
N PHE A 268 28.68 14.87 2.88
CA PHE A 268 28.21 13.49 2.75
C PHE A 268 28.55 12.88 1.39
N LYS A 269 28.84 13.72 0.38
CA LYS A 269 29.32 13.33 -0.94
C LYS A 269 30.85 13.26 -0.97
N LYS A 270 31.45 12.17 -0.46
CA LYS A 270 32.90 11.92 -0.59
C LYS A 270 33.14 10.85 -1.66
N GLY A 271 33.53 11.30 -2.86
CA GLY A 271 33.76 10.42 -4.00
C GLY A 271 32.49 9.66 -4.39
N LYS A 272 32.62 8.35 -4.61
CA LYS A 272 31.50 7.48 -5.03
C LYS A 272 30.59 7.03 -3.87
N ARG A 273 30.98 7.22 -2.60
CA ARG A 273 30.21 6.69 -1.45
C ARG A 273 29.48 7.80 -0.68
N ILE A 274 28.24 7.51 -0.27
CA ILE A 274 27.54 8.30 0.75
C ILE A 274 28.21 7.97 2.09
N SER A 275 28.98 8.91 2.62
CA SER A 275 29.60 8.75 3.93
C SER A 275 28.79 9.47 5.00
N PHE A 276 28.52 8.78 6.09
CA PHE A 276 28.02 9.45 7.29
C PHE A 276 29.09 10.42 7.77
N SER A 277 28.71 11.68 7.99
CA SER A 277 29.56 12.66 8.66
C SER A 277 28.78 13.28 9.79
N ILE A 278 29.41 13.32 10.96
CA ILE A 278 28.84 13.96 12.14
C ILE A 278 28.63 15.44 11.82
N THR A 279 27.40 15.91 11.91
CA THR A 279 27.07 17.31 11.68
C THR A 279 26.02 17.78 12.67
N TRP A 280 26.34 18.81 13.45
CA TRP A 280 25.43 19.30 14.47
C TRP A 280 24.20 20.00 13.86
N HIS A 281 23.01 19.68 14.38
CA HIS A 281 21.76 20.28 13.95
C HIS A 281 20.95 20.83 15.14
N TRP A 282 21.08 22.14 15.38
CA TRP A 282 20.44 22.84 16.50
C TRP A 282 18.92 22.60 16.64
N PRO A 283 18.10 22.71 15.58
CA PRO A 283 16.65 22.46 15.74
C PRO A 283 16.31 21.03 16.14
N ALA A 284 17.10 20.04 15.71
CA ALA A 284 16.85 18.64 16.06
C ALA A 284 17.20 18.38 17.53
N PHE A 285 18.26 19.01 18.04
CA PHE A 285 18.64 18.93 19.44
C PHE A 285 17.59 19.54 20.38
N LEU A 286 17.20 20.80 20.11
CA LEU A 286 16.33 21.55 21.01
C LEU A 286 14.88 21.07 20.92
N VAL A 287 14.37 20.87 19.72
CA VAL A 287 12.95 20.55 19.51
C VAL A 287 12.71 19.02 19.51
N GLY A 288 13.73 18.22 19.23
CA GLY A 288 13.64 16.75 19.25
C GLY A 288 12.75 16.19 18.13
N PHE A 289 11.96 15.19 18.48
CA PHE A 289 11.12 14.43 17.54
C PHE A 289 10.09 15.28 16.80
N TRP A 290 9.65 16.39 17.41
CA TRP A 290 8.77 17.37 16.77
C TRP A 290 9.37 17.96 15.51
N TRP A 291 10.68 18.26 15.53
CA TRP A 291 11.37 18.74 14.35
C TRP A 291 11.45 17.68 13.25
N MET A 292 11.56 16.40 13.63
CA MET A 292 11.53 15.31 12.66
C MET A 292 10.16 15.20 11.99
N PHE A 293 9.07 15.26 12.74
CA PHE A 293 7.71 15.29 12.18
C PHE A 293 7.50 16.49 11.27
N TYR A 294 7.95 17.68 11.68
CA TYR A 294 7.92 18.88 10.85
C TYR A 294 8.66 18.72 9.51
N ARG A 295 9.75 17.95 9.49
CA ARG A 295 10.54 17.60 8.29
C ARG A 295 10.09 16.30 7.62
N LYS A 296 8.88 15.84 7.93
CA LYS A 296 8.22 14.63 7.44
C LYS A 296 8.94 13.32 7.79
N LEU A 297 9.96 13.32 8.63
CA LEU A 297 10.74 12.15 9.07
C LEU A 297 9.96 11.31 10.10
N TYR A 298 8.73 10.90 9.78
CA TYR A 298 7.80 10.29 10.73
C TYR A 298 8.33 9.02 11.41
N LEU A 299 9.01 8.14 10.66
CA LEU A 299 9.59 6.92 11.23
C LEU A 299 10.62 7.22 12.32
N TRP A 300 11.55 8.13 12.03
CA TRP A 300 12.61 8.51 12.98
C TRP A 300 12.07 9.35 14.14
N GLY A 301 11.10 10.24 13.87
CA GLY A 301 10.41 10.99 14.92
C GLY A 301 9.64 10.08 15.87
N PHE A 302 8.96 9.05 15.36
CA PHE A 302 8.29 8.07 16.21
C PHE A 302 9.29 7.28 17.06
N LEU A 303 10.41 6.85 16.48
CA LEU A 303 11.46 6.16 17.23
C LEU A 303 12.04 7.03 18.36
N GLU A 304 12.33 8.30 18.07
CA GLU A 304 12.79 9.26 19.08
C GLU A 304 11.71 9.50 20.16
N PHE A 305 10.44 9.63 19.78
CA PHE A 305 9.32 9.77 20.73
C PHE A 305 9.28 8.61 21.73
N ILE A 306 9.37 7.36 21.27
CA ILE A 306 9.41 6.20 22.18
C ILE A 306 10.63 6.26 23.11
N LEU A 307 11.79 6.64 22.59
CA LEU A 307 13.00 6.83 23.41
C LEU A 307 12.85 7.93 24.46
N THR A 308 12.02 8.95 24.21
CA THR A 308 11.74 10.01 25.21
C THR A 308 10.83 9.58 26.34
N LEU A 309 10.06 8.50 26.19
CA LEU A 309 9.20 7.97 27.26
C LEU A 309 9.98 7.22 28.34
N VAL A 310 11.20 6.77 28.00
CA VAL A 310 12.08 6.06 28.95
C VAL A 310 12.93 7.09 29.71
N PRO A 311 12.83 7.15 31.06
CA PRO A 311 13.64 8.06 31.85
C PRO A 311 15.14 7.90 31.58
N GLY A 312 15.86 9.01 31.40
CA GLY A 312 17.31 9.03 31.14
C GLY A 312 17.74 8.78 29.69
N LEU A 313 17.04 7.94 28.91
CA LEU A 313 17.42 7.67 27.51
C LEU A 313 17.30 8.91 26.62
N TRP A 314 16.40 9.83 26.94
CA TRP A 314 16.21 11.09 26.21
C TRP A 314 17.46 11.99 26.20
N LEU A 315 18.33 11.91 27.21
CA LEU A 315 19.59 12.67 27.28
C LEU A 315 20.63 12.18 26.29
N ILE A 316 20.60 10.87 25.97
CA ILE A 316 21.54 10.22 25.07
C ILE A 316 21.01 10.24 23.64
N SER A 317 19.70 10.01 23.45
CA SER A 317 19.10 9.94 22.12
C SER A 317 19.10 11.30 21.41
N ARG A 318 18.84 12.41 22.12
CA ARG A 318 18.83 13.76 21.55
C ARG A 318 20.13 14.18 20.85
N PRO A 319 21.33 14.10 21.47
CA PRO A 319 22.57 14.46 20.79
C PRO A 319 22.86 13.54 19.61
N ILE A 320 22.56 12.23 19.71
CA ILE A 320 22.73 11.28 18.60
C ILE A 320 21.89 11.72 17.40
N PHE A 321 20.60 11.99 17.61
CA PHE A 321 19.71 12.43 16.55
C PHE A 321 20.06 13.83 16.03
N ALA A 322 20.54 14.73 16.89
CA ALA A 322 21.04 16.04 16.48
C ALA A 322 22.26 15.95 15.56
N MET A 323 23.16 14.98 15.80
CA MET A 323 24.33 14.70 14.96
C MET A 323 23.95 14.02 13.64
N ALA A 324 22.90 13.20 13.64
CA ALA A 324 22.44 12.45 12.47
C ALA A 324 21.42 13.21 11.59
N ALA A 325 20.78 14.25 12.11
CA ALA A 325 19.63 14.92 11.48
C ALA A 325 19.88 15.38 10.03
N ASN A 326 21.02 16.02 9.74
CA ASN A 326 21.33 16.47 8.38
C ASN A 326 21.51 15.27 7.42
N TYR A 327 22.11 14.19 7.90
CA TYR A 327 22.30 12.97 7.13
C TYR A 327 20.96 12.28 6.85
N LEU A 328 20.06 12.20 7.83
CA LEU A 328 18.73 11.63 7.65
C LEU A 328 17.90 12.40 6.60
N ILE A 329 17.96 13.74 6.61
CA ILE A 329 17.33 14.55 5.56
C ILE A 329 17.95 14.24 4.21
N TYR A 330 19.29 14.19 4.12
CA TYR A 330 19.98 13.91 2.86
C TYR A 330 19.60 12.53 2.31
N LYS A 331 19.64 11.47 3.15
CA LYS A 331 19.29 10.10 2.76
C LYS A 331 17.86 10.02 2.24
N ARG A 332 16.91 10.67 2.93
CA ARG A 332 15.52 10.75 2.48
C ARG A 332 15.40 11.49 1.15
N ALA A 333 15.97 12.70 1.07
CA ALA A 333 15.88 13.54 -0.12
C ALA A 333 16.45 12.80 -1.35
N ALA A 334 17.65 12.22 -1.21
CA ALA A 334 18.26 11.42 -2.25
C ALA A 334 17.37 10.23 -2.63
N GLY A 335 16.93 9.41 -1.67
CA GLY A 335 16.08 8.24 -1.97
C GLY A 335 14.76 8.61 -2.65
N THR A 336 14.10 9.70 -2.22
CA THR A 336 12.86 10.17 -2.85
C THR A 336 13.11 10.65 -4.27
N ILE A 337 14.12 11.48 -4.52
CA ILE A 337 14.42 11.97 -5.87
C ILE A 337 14.80 10.81 -6.79
N VAL A 338 15.61 9.87 -6.33
CA VAL A 338 16.00 8.67 -7.11
C VAL A 338 14.80 7.81 -7.45
N SER A 339 13.95 7.51 -6.47
CA SER A 339 12.75 6.71 -6.72
C SER A 339 11.74 7.40 -7.64
N LEU A 340 11.66 8.74 -7.62
CA LEU A 340 10.84 9.50 -8.56
C LEU A 340 11.43 9.47 -9.98
N LYS A 341 12.76 9.59 -10.12
CA LYS A 341 13.45 9.47 -11.41
C LYS A 341 13.38 8.06 -12.01
N ALA A 342 13.41 7.03 -11.17
CA ALA A 342 13.32 5.64 -11.59
C ALA A 342 11.91 5.25 -12.07
N ARG A 343 10.88 6.04 -11.74
CA ARG A 343 9.51 5.83 -12.23
C ARG A 343 9.38 6.43 -13.63
N GLN A 344 9.21 5.56 -14.63
CA GLN A 344 9.01 5.88 -16.06
C GLN A 344 7.94 6.95 -16.33
N SER A 345 6.95 7.10 -15.42
CA SER A 345 5.80 8.01 -15.52
C SER A 345 6.12 9.52 -15.49
N TYR A 346 7.38 9.93 -15.25
CA TYR A 346 7.77 11.34 -15.13
C TYR A 346 8.79 11.78 -16.19
N ARG A 347 8.61 11.36 -17.45
CA ARG A 347 9.43 11.82 -18.58
C ARG A 347 9.44 13.35 -18.72
N ASP A 348 8.36 13.99 -18.30
CA ASP A 348 8.26 15.45 -18.27
C ASP A 348 8.98 16.05 -17.06
N ALA A 349 10.04 16.81 -17.34
CA ALA A 349 10.85 17.50 -16.34
C ALA A 349 10.04 18.45 -15.45
N ARG A 350 8.93 19.02 -15.96
CA ARG A 350 8.03 19.89 -15.18
C ARG A 350 7.26 19.11 -14.12
N VAL A 351 6.66 17.99 -14.50
CA VAL A 351 5.89 17.13 -13.59
C VAL A 351 6.80 16.54 -12.52
N LEU A 352 8.02 16.12 -12.89
CA LEU A 352 9.03 15.64 -11.94
C LEU A 352 9.39 16.71 -10.90
N LYS A 353 9.65 17.96 -11.33
CA LYS A 353 9.95 19.08 -10.44
C LYS A 353 8.78 19.33 -9.47
N THR A 354 7.56 19.44 -9.96
CA THR A 354 6.38 19.63 -9.11
C THR A 354 6.25 18.51 -8.09
N LYS A 355 6.47 17.25 -8.49
CA LYS A 355 6.38 16.12 -7.56
C LYS A 355 7.49 16.13 -6.51
N ILE A 356 8.74 16.44 -6.89
CA ILE A 356 9.85 16.60 -5.94
C ILE A 356 9.53 17.69 -4.91
N GLN A 357 8.96 18.81 -5.36
CA GLN A 357 8.55 19.91 -4.49
C GLN A 357 7.44 19.49 -3.51
N CYS A 358 6.40 18.79 -3.99
CA CYS A 358 5.29 18.31 -3.14
C CYS A 358 5.71 17.21 -2.15
N SER A 359 6.63 16.32 -2.54
CA SER A 359 7.16 15.27 -1.66
C SER A 359 8.16 15.80 -0.62
N GLY A 360 8.75 16.95 -0.90
CA GLY A 360 9.65 17.66 0.00
C GLY A 360 8.94 18.67 0.91
N GLY A 361 9.71 19.67 1.33
CA GLY A 361 9.24 20.81 2.10
C GLY A 361 8.96 20.53 3.57
N THR A 362 8.18 21.42 4.15
CA THR A 362 7.80 21.46 5.57
C THR A 362 6.30 21.63 5.66
N ASP A 363 5.66 20.88 6.55
CA ASP A 363 4.21 21.01 6.75
C ASP A 363 3.94 22.17 7.70
N SER A 364 3.41 23.28 7.16
CA SER A 364 3.20 24.53 7.90
C SER A 364 2.22 24.43 9.07
N TRP A 365 1.37 23.40 9.10
CA TRP A 365 0.39 23.19 10.16
C TRP A 365 0.99 22.49 11.39
N ILE A 366 2.09 21.73 11.23
CA ILE A 366 2.69 20.92 12.30
C ILE A 366 3.16 21.75 13.50
N PRO A 367 3.80 22.93 13.35
CA PRO A 367 4.21 23.73 14.50
C PRO A 367 3.06 24.11 15.43
N TYR A 368 1.86 24.37 14.89
CA TYR A 368 0.70 24.72 15.71
C TYR A 368 0.17 23.53 16.52
N LEU A 369 0.18 22.32 15.94
CA LEU A 369 -0.17 21.10 16.68
C LEU A 369 0.93 20.68 17.66
N ALA A 370 2.18 20.95 17.33
CA ALA A 370 3.34 20.55 18.13
C ALA A 370 3.38 21.24 19.51
N ILE A 371 2.91 22.49 19.62
CA ILE A 371 2.94 23.24 20.89
C ILE A 371 2.10 22.57 21.99
N PRO A 372 0.78 22.32 21.82
CA PRO A 372 -0.03 21.70 22.86
C PRO A 372 0.43 20.27 23.17
N LEU A 373 0.80 19.50 22.15
CA LEU A 373 1.30 18.14 22.36
C LEU A 373 2.68 18.11 23.05
N ALA A 374 3.52 19.12 22.83
CA ALA A 374 4.79 19.24 23.57
C ALA A 374 4.55 19.52 25.05
N ILE A 375 3.55 20.33 25.40
CA ILE A 375 3.16 20.57 26.80
C ILE A 375 2.67 19.26 27.44
N ILE A 376 1.78 18.54 26.76
CA ILE A 376 1.28 17.24 27.24
C ILE A 376 2.43 16.24 27.43
N HIS A 377 3.33 16.15 26.45
CA HIS A 377 4.50 15.28 26.53
C HIS A 377 5.43 15.64 27.69
N LEU A 378 5.66 16.93 27.94
CA LEU A 378 6.47 17.40 29.08
C LEU A 378 5.83 17.00 30.41
N VAL A 379 4.52 17.20 30.57
CA VAL A 379 3.77 16.77 31.77
C VAL A 379 3.85 15.25 31.96
N MET A 380 3.69 14.48 30.88
CA MET A 380 3.80 13.01 30.91
C MET A 380 5.19 12.56 31.35
N VAL A 381 6.26 13.10 30.76
CA VAL A 381 7.64 12.76 31.12
C VAL A 381 7.95 13.15 32.57
N ALA A 382 7.48 14.32 33.02
CA ALA A 382 7.62 14.76 34.40
C ALA A 382 6.87 13.81 35.37
N GLY A 383 5.65 13.41 35.04
CA GLY A 383 4.86 12.46 35.83
C GLY A 383 5.50 11.07 35.92
N ILE A 384 5.98 10.53 34.80
CA ILE A 384 6.71 9.24 34.76
C ILE A 384 7.99 9.34 35.58
N SER A 385 8.75 10.43 35.44
CA SER A 385 10.01 10.62 36.17
C SER A 385 9.76 10.77 37.67
N PHE A 386 8.74 11.53 38.07
CA PHE A 386 8.29 11.64 39.46
C PHE A 386 7.91 10.25 39.99
N PHE A 387 7.02 9.53 39.30
CA PHE A 387 6.61 8.19 39.73
C PHE A 387 7.80 7.25 39.88
N ALA A 388 8.74 7.22 38.92
CA ALA A 388 9.93 6.37 38.97
C ALA A 388 10.89 6.71 40.13
N LEU A 389 10.99 7.98 40.53
CA LEU A 389 11.84 8.40 41.65
C LEU A 389 11.20 8.12 43.02
N PHE A 390 9.86 8.19 43.12
CA PHE A 390 9.14 8.10 44.40
C PHE A 390 8.58 6.71 44.70
N THR A 391 8.26 5.88 43.70
CA THR A 391 7.79 4.49 43.91
C THR A 391 8.69 3.63 44.79
N PRO A 392 10.03 3.57 44.60
CA PRO A 392 10.87 2.72 45.44
C PRO A 392 10.97 3.20 46.90
N LYS A 393 10.67 4.47 47.18
CA LYS A 393 10.62 5.01 48.55
C LYS A 393 9.28 4.73 49.23
N ILE A 394 8.18 4.80 48.50
CA ILE A 394 6.84 4.50 49.02
C ILE A 394 6.72 3.00 49.33
N LEU A 395 7.26 2.12 48.47
CA LEU A 395 7.23 0.68 48.72
C LEU A 395 8.04 0.26 49.96
N LYS A 396 9.15 0.97 50.26
CA LYS A 396 9.98 0.76 51.46
C LYS A 396 9.43 1.40 52.74
N PHE A 397 8.36 2.19 52.64
CA PHE A 397 7.71 2.79 53.80
C PHE A 397 6.54 1.95 54.32
N PHE A 398 6.01 1.06 53.47
CA PHE A 398 4.89 0.16 53.77
C PHE A 398 5.31 -1.30 54.06
N TRP A 399 6.60 -1.59 53.95
CA TRP A 399 7.26 -2.86 54.31
C TRP A 399 8.45 -2.53 55.18
#